data_AF-A0A947B226-F1
#
_entry.id   AF-A0A947B226-F1
#
_cell.length_a   1.000
_cell.length_b   1.000
_cell.length_c   1.000
_cell.angle_alpha   90.00
_cell.angle_beta   90.00
_cell.angle_gamma   90.00
#
_symmetry.space_group_name_H-M   'P 1'
#
loop_
_entity.id
_entity.type
_entity.pdbx_description
1 polymer ?
#
loop_
_entity_poly.entity_id
_entity_poly.type
_entity_poly.pdbx_seq_one_letter_code
_entity_poly.pdbx_strand_id
1 'polypeptide(L)'
;MKNVHLFGKTLMVCMLILHASTAFAIDPMPKESGISGFVTFGAGFFSIKSNTIAGSGLFDFGEKNIDSISDKPDDAKTKVLPVLVGEVRYTFAQSRTQVYLGNRFEDFLRFSFNTALGVRQKLPDSSTLDVGFVIGLPSSVWKDPYVENRKRDKTDRTSPGARIIWDEILGSDFQLEFVYTNINIQKERSGQTQLNLPQSEAERLVRDGNQYTVELLYRFSFGERRHRFVPALRYVRDDLDGDAMSNNRYALQLTYGYDGKKFAVVANANFAHSEHDKANPIYDKTQKDDSVALGLTGFYKKPF
;
A
#
# COMPACT_ATOMS: atom_id res chain seq x y z
N MET A 1 35.86 0.55 -13.40
CA MET A 1 34.59 -0.13 -13.08
C MET A 1 33.77 0.84 -12.26
N LYS A 2 32.73 1.45 -12.84
CA LYS A 2 31.86 2.39 -12.10
C LYS A 2 31.10 1.59 -11.04
N ASN A 3 31.11 2.06 -9.80
CA ASN A 3 30.27 1.52 -8.73
C ASN A 3 28.81 1.59 -9.19
N VAL A 4 28.25 0.45 -9.59
CA VAL A 4 26.83 0.32 -9.93
C VAL A 4 26.06 0.43 -8.62
N HIS A 5 25.66 1.66 -8.31
CA HIS A 5 24.72 1.94 -7.23
C HIS A 5 23.34 1.44 -7.66
N LEU A 6 23.10 0.15 -7.43
CA LEU A 6 21.80 -0.53 -7.57
C LEU A 6 20.86 -0.04 -6.46
N PHE A 7 20.54 1.26 -6.46
CA PHE A 7 19.75 1.88 -5.41
C PHE A 7 18.49 2.47 -6.02
N GLY A 8 17.45 1.63 -6.09
CA GLY A 8 16.07 2.08 -6.27
C GLY A 8 15.57 2.73 -5.00
N LYS A 9 16.01 3.97 -4.70
CA LYS A 9 15.37 4.77 -3.66
C LYS A 9 13.98 5.17 -4.17
N THR A 10 12.96 4.39 -3.82
CA THR A 10 11.58 4.79 -4.04
C THR A 10 11.20 5.75 -2.94
N LEU A 11 11.20 7.05 -3.27
CA LEU A 11 10.64 8.09 -2.42
C LEU A 11 9.23 8.37 -2.92
N MET A 12 8.23 8.03 -2.12
CA MET A 12 6.86 8.47 -2.32
C MET A 12 6.56 9.57 -1.31
N VAL A 13 6.20 10.76 -1.83
CA VAL A 13 5.68 11.86 -1.03
C VAL A 13 4.22 12.06 -1.41
N CYS A 14 3.33 11.96 -0.42
CA CYS A 14 1.91 12.25 -0.58
C CYS A 14 1.53 13.38 0.38
N MET A 15 0.95 14.45 -0.16
CA MET A 15 0.35 15.54 0.60
C MET A 15 -1.12 15.67 0.23
N LEU A 16 -1.98 15.57 1.24
CA LEU A 16 -3.43 15.59 1.08
C LEU A 16 -4.07 16.65 1.97
N ILE A 17 -4.97 17.45 1.38
CA ILE A 17 -5.84 18.38 2.11
C ILE A 17 -7.26 17.81 2.04
N LEU A 18 -7.78 17.41 3.20
CA LEU A 18 -9.10 16.79 3.30
C LEU A 18 -10.05 17.66 4.13
N HIS A 19 -11.29 17.76 3.66
CA HIS A 19 -12.39 18.32 4.42
C HIS A 19 -13.07 17.17 5.15
N ALA A 20 -13.06 17.17 6.48
CA ALA A 20 -13.75 16.15 7.25
C ALA A 20 -14.44 16.70 8.49
N SER A 21 -15.69 16.29 8.70
CA SER A 21 -16.36 16.28 9.99
C SER A 21 -15.81 15.10 10.80
N THR A 22 -15.03 15.39 11.86
CA THR A 22 -14.62 14.46 12.93
C THR A 22 -13.99 13.12 12.50
N ALA A 23 -12.91 13.14 11.73
CA ALA A 23 -12.29 11.94 11.16
C ALA A 23 -11.33 11.14 12.06
N PHE A 24 -11.12 11.52 13.33
CA PHE A 24 -10.13 10.87 14.20
C PHE A 24 -10.73 9.92 15.24
N ALA A 25 -12.04 9.68 15.26
CA ALA A 25 -12.58 8.66 16.14
C ALA A 25 -12.53 7.29 15.44
N ILE A 26 -11.87 6.30 16.05
CA ILE A 26 -12.36 4.92 15.94
C ILE A 26 -13.72 5.00 16.63
N ASP A 27 -14.78 5.22 15.87
CA ASP A 27 -16.09 5.26 16.48
C ASP A 27 -16.33 3.87 17.08
N PRO A 28 -16.57 3.77 18.41
CA PRO A 28 -16.94 2.50 18.99
C PRO A 28 -18.14 1.97 18.22
N MET A 29 -18.18 0.65 18.04
CA MET A 29 -19.22 0.03 17.23
C MET A 29 -20.60 0.59 17.60
N PRO A 30 -21.39 1.07 16.62
CA PRO A 30 -22.68 1.69 16.90
C PRO A 30 -23.55 0.81 17.79
N LYS A 31 -24.20 1.41 18.78
CA LYS A 31 -25.09 0.71 19.72
C LYS A 31 -26.43 0.33 19.10
N GLU A 32 -26.76 0.92 17.95
CA GLU A 32 -28.00 0.71 17.23
C GLU A 32 -27.72 0.09 15.85
N SER A 33 -28.64 -0.75 15.39
CA SER A 33 -28.54 -1.33 14.06
C SER A 33 -28.82 -0.28 13.00
N GLY A 34 -28.09 -0.33 11.88
CA GLY A 34 -28.31 0.63 10.80
C GLY A 34 -27.12 0.81 9.87
N ILE A 35 -27.36 1.63 8.85
CA ILE A 35 -26.33 2.02 7.88
C ILE A 35 -25.51 3.16 8.46
N SER A 36 -24.20 3.05 8.36
CA SER A 36 -23.25 4.12 8.65
C SER A 36 -22.11 4.07 7.65
N GLY A 37 -21.27 5.10 7.64
CA GLY A 37 -20.15 5.16 6.72
C GLY A 37 -19.56 6.54 6.63
N PHE A 38 -18.57 6.67 5.76
CA PHE A 38 -17.99 7.96 5.42
C PHE A 38 -17.60 7.95 3.94
N VAL A 39 -17.58 9.12 3.33
CA VAL A 39 -16.97 9.35 2.03
C VAL A 39 -16.11 10.59 2.14
N THR A 40 -14.87 10.45 1.69
CA THR A 40 -13.85 11.49 1.64
C THR A 40 -13.46 11.69 0.19
N PHE A 41 -13.58 12.93 -0.27
CA PHE A 41 -13.10 13.37 -1.57
C PHE A 41 -12.04 14.44 -1.38
N GLY A 42 -10.97 14.37 -2.16
CA GLY A 42 -9.90 15.34 -2.13
C GLY A 42 -8.99 15.25 -3.34
N ALA A 43 -7.89 15.98 -3.28
CA ALA A 43 -6.81 15.90 -4.25
C ALA A 43 -5.49 15.73 -3.51
N GLY A 44 -4.62 14.88 -4.04
CA GLY A 44 -3.28 14.64 -3.50
C GLY A 44 -2.20 14.95 -4.52
N PHE A 45 -1.06 15.43 -4.04
CA PHE A 45 0.16 15.54 -4.83
C PHE A 45 0.95 14.23 -4.70
N PHE A 46 1.21 13.56 -5.82
CA PHE A 46 1.92 12.29 -5.87
C PHE A 46 3.19 12.44 -6.70
N SER A 47 4.30 11.97 -6.15
CA SER A 47 5.60 11.94 -6.82
C SER A 47 6.18 10.54 -6.69
N ILE A 48 6.43 9.87 -7.82
CA ILE A 48 6.88 8.48 -7.88
C ILE A 48 8.13 8.39 -8.77
N LYS A 49 9.19 7.74 -8.27
CA LYS A 49 10.37 7.34 -9.03
C LYS A 49 10.42 5.82 -9.12
N SER A 50 10.26 5.24 -10.30
CA SER A 50 10.24 3.79 -10.48
C SER A 50 10.56 3.38 -11.93
N ASN A 51 11.30 2.27 -12.07
CA ASN A 51 11.56 1.63 -13.37
C ASN A 51 10.53 0.55 -13.72
N THR A 52 9.63 0.19 -12.80
CA THR A 52 8.65 -0.90 -12.97
C THR A 52 7.21 -0.41 -13.06
N ILE A 53 6.89 0.71 -12.39
CA ILE A 53 5.56 1.34 -12.40
C ILE A 53 5.45 2.26 -13.61
N ALA A 54 4.41 2.05 -14.42
CA ALA A 54 4.13 2.90 -15.59
C ALA A 54 3.10 4.00 -15.27
N GLY A 55 2.17 3.73 -14.37
CA GLY A 55 1.06 4.66 -14.10
C GLY A 55 -0.09 4.04 -13.30
N SER A 56 -1.22 4.73 -13.37
CA SER A 56 -2.55 4.19 -13.14
C SER A 56 -3.41 4.44 -14.37
N GLY A 57 -4.60 3.85 -14.45
CA GLY A 57 -5.52 4.07 -15.58
C GLY A 57 -5.90 5.54 -15.82
N LEU A 58 -5.64 6.44 -14.86
CA LEU A 58 -5.90 7.86 -14.98
C LEU A 58 -4.63 8.70 -15.27
N PHE A 59 -3.42 8.21 -14.95
CA PHE A 59 -2.19 9.02 -15.03
C PHE A 59 -0.92 8.22 -15.32
N ASP A 60 -0.04 8.78 -16.15
CA ASP A 60 1.29 8.24 -16.43
C ASP A 60 2.32 8.77 -15.41
N PHE A 61 2.98 7.86 -14.68
CA PHE A 61 4.07 8.18 -13.74
C PHE A 61 5.46 7.81 -14.29
N GLY A 62 5.57 6.64 -14.91
CA GLY A 62 6.85 6.10 -15.38
C GLY A 62 7.30 6.71 -16.71
N GLU A 63 8.61 6.68 -16.95
CA GLU A 63 9.20 7.14 -18.21
C GLU A 63 9.02 6.11 -19.33
N LYS A 64 8.59 6.56 -20.51
CA LYS A 64 8.25 5.64 -21.62
C LYS A 64 9.48 5.08 -22.33
N ASN A 65 10.58 5.83 -22.33
CA ASN A 65 11.86 5.45 -22.93
C ASN A 65 12.95 5.57 -21.88
N ILE A 66 13.82 4.57 -21.75
CA ILE A 66 15.04 4.67 -20.95
C ILE A 66 16.23 4.42 -21.86
N ASP A 67 17.33 5.13 -21.62
CA ASP A 67 18.56 4.95 -22.40
C ASP A 67 19.29 3.68 -21.97
N SER A 68 19.29 3.40 -20.65
CA SER A 68 19.74 2.11 -20.10
C SER A 68 18.91 1.58 -18.93
N ILE A 69 18.77 0.25 -18.84
CA ILE A 69 18.24 -0.50 -17.70
C ILE A 69 19.13 -0.40 -16.46
N SER A 70 20.40 -0.01 -16.63
CA SER A 70 21.32 0.26 -15.52
C SER A 70 21.16 1.66 -14.94
N ASP A 71 20.39 2.53 -15.59
CA ASP A 71 20.16 3.88 -15.12
C ASP A 71 19.11 3.92 -14.01
N LYS A 72 19.30 4.89 -13.12
CA LYS A 72 18.29 5.21 -12.11
C LYS A 72 17.09 5.85 -12.81
N PRO A 73 15.86 5.69 -12.28
CA PRO A 73 14.73 6.42 -12.79
C PRO A 73 15.02 7.93 -12.78
N ASP A 74 14.65 8.61 -13.87
CA ASP A 74 14.73 10.07 -13.98
C ASP A 74 13.90 10.79 -12.91
N ASP A 75 13.97 12.12 -12.90
CA ASP A 75 13.27 12.94 -11.92
C ASP A 75 11.76 12.69 -11.86
N ALA A 76 11.24 12.76 -10.63
CA ALA A 76 9.89 12.33 -10.32
C ALA A 76 8.88 13.27 -10.94
N LYS A 77 7.93 12.74 -11.69
CA LYS A 77 6.82 13.52 -12.21
C LYS A 77 5.77 13.70 -11.13
N THR A 78 5.68 14.91 -10.57
CA THR A 78 4.60 15.27 -9.64
C THR A 78 3.28 15.38 -10.39
N LYS A 79 2.25 14.68 -9.92
CA LYS A 79 0.89 14.72 -10.46
C LYS A 79 -0.11 15.03 -9.35
N VAL A 80 -1.18 15.74 -9.71
CA VAL A 80 -2.34 15.93 -8.84
C VAL A 80 -3.36 14.86 -9.19
N LEU A 81 -3.73 14.03 -8.23
CA LEU A 81 -4.71 12.96 -8.41
C LEU A 81 -5.94 13.24 -7.55
N PRO A 82 -7.16 12.98 -8.07
CA PRO A 82 -8.32 12.90 -7.20
C PRO A 82 -8.17 11.70 -6.25
N VAL A 83 -8.55 11.90 -5.01
CA VAL A 83 -8.58 10.87 -3.98
C VAL A 83 -10.03 10.71 -3.54
N LEU A 84 -10.57 9.52 -3.76
CA LEU A 84 -11.90 9.12 -3.29
C LEU A 84 -11.70 7.91 -2.38
N VAL A 85 -12.08 8.07 -1.12
CA VAL A 85 -11.94 7.04 -0.09
C VAL A 85 -13.22 7.02 0.71
N GLY A 86 -13.79 5.86 0.94
CA GLY A 86 -14.99 5.76 1.75
C GLY A 86 -15.30 4.34 2.11
N GLU A 87 -16.13 4.19 3.12
CA GLU A 87 -16.66 2.92 3.56
C GLU A 87 -18.15 3.09 3.84
N VAL A 88 -18.96 2.17 3.34
CA VAL A 88 -20.35 1.99 3.76
C VAL A 88 -20.44 0.69 4.53
N ARG A 89 -21.21 0.67 5.62
CA ARG A 89 -21.38 -0.49 6.48
C ARG A 89 -22.78 -0.57 7.06
N TYR A 90 -23.26 -1.79 7.26
CA TYR A 90 -24.47 -2.07 8.02
C TYR A 90 -24.07 -2.72 9.35
N THR A 91 -24.57 -2.18 10.47
CA THR A 91 -24.33 -2.71 11.82
C THR A 91 -25.55 -3.50 12.29
N PHE A 92 -25.30 -4.69 12.81
CA PHE A 92 -26.23 -5.51 13.58
C PHE A 92 -25.88 -5.36 15.07
N ALA A 93 -26.58 -4.47 15.78
CA ALA A 93 -26.21 -4.10 17.14
C ALA A 93 -26.28 -5.28 18.12
N GLN A 94 -27.32 -6.13 18.00
CA GLN A 94 -27.52 -7.26 18.91
C GLN A 94 -26.35 -8.26 18.86
N SER A 95 -25.86 -8.57 17.66
CA SER A 95 -24.74 -9.48 17.47
C SER A 95 -23.38 -8.78 17.52
N ARG A 96 -23.34 -7.44 17.50
CA ARG A 96 -22.12 -6.63 17.36
C ARG A 96 -21.32 -7.04 16.11
N THR A 97 -22.04 -7.18 15.00
CA THR A 97 -21.51 -7.52 13.68
C THR A 97 -21.67 -6.36 12.72
N GLN A 98 -20.70 -6.15 11.83
CA GLN A 98 -20.80 -5.21 10.73
C GLN A 98 -20.48 -5.90 9.41
N VAL A 99 -21.24 -5.61 8.37
CA VAL A 99 -20.87 -5.93 6.98
C VAL A 99 -20.51 -4.62 6.31
N TYR A 100 -19.37 -4.57 5.62
CA TYR A 100 -18.84 -3.33 5.07
C TYR A 100 -18.31 -3.50 3.64
N LEU A 101 -18.36 -2.40 2.88
CA LEU A 101 -17.75 -2.25 1.57
C LEU A 101 -17.01 -0.91 1.51
N GLY A 102 -15.73 -0.94 1.14
CA GLY A 102 -14.94 0.26 0.89
C GLY A 102 -13.52 0.20 1.44
N ASN A 103 -12.94 1.36 1.69
CA ASN A 103 -11.60 1.55 2.23
C ASN A 103 -11.70 1.94 3.70
N ARG A 104 -10.99 1.23 4.59
CA ARG A 104 -10.89 1.66 5.99
C ARG A 104 -10.16 2.99 6.06
N PHE A 105 -10.65 3.91 6.89
CA PHE A 105 -10.06 5.23 7.00
C PHE A 105 -8.62 5.18 7.53
N GLU A 106 -8.37 4.28 8.50
CA GLU A 106 -7.05 4.06 9.08
C GLU A 106 -6.04 3.54 8.04
N ASP A 107 -6.46 2.62 7.18
CA ASP A 107 -5.63 2.07 6.11
C ASP A 107 -5.21 3.18 5.15
N PHE A 108 -6.17 3.99 4.71
CA PHE A 108 -5.91 5.12 3.84
C PHE A 108 -4.94 6.14 4.47
N LEU A 109 -5.15 6.49 5.74
CA LEU A 109 -4.24 7.36 6.48
C LEU A 109 -2.82 6.80 6.58
N ARG A 110 -2.65 5.49 6.47
CA ARG A 110 -1.38 4.75 6.53
C ARG A 110 -0.87 4.33 5.14
N PHE A 111 -1.42 4.91 4.07
CA PHE A 111 -1.09 4.66 2.66
C PHE A 111 -1.40 3.24 2.14
N SER A 112 -2.40 2.59 2.74
CA SER A 112 -3.03 1.40 2.17
C SER A 112 -4.34 1.80 1.49
N PHE A 113 -4.45 1.50 0.19
CA PHE A 113 -5.57 1.90 -0.66
C PHE A 113 -6.44 0.71 -1.09
N ASN A 114 -6.39 -0.39 -0.33
CA ASN A 114 -7.18 -1.58 -0.63
C ASN A 114 -8.66 -1.30 -0.41
N THR A 115 -9.49 -1.68 -1.38
CA THR A 115 -10.94 -1.72 -1.22
C THR A 115 -11.32 -3.11 -0.73
N ALA A 116 -12.20 -3.20 0.25
CA ALA A 116 -12.56 -4.44 0.90
C ALA A 116 -14.08 -4.62 0.98
N LEU A 117 -14.53 -5.86 0.80
CA LEU A 117 -15.87 -6.33 1.18
C LEU A 117 -15.66 -7.32 2.31
N GLY A 118 -16.21 -7.05 3.50
CA GLY A 118 -15.90 -7.87 4.66
C GLY A 118 -16.93 -7.82 5.77
N VAL A 119 -16.64 -8.60 6.79
CA VAL A 119 -17.42 -8.72 8.02
C VAL A 119 -16.51 -8.44 9.20
N ARG A 120 -16.99 -7.61 10.13
CA ARG A 120 -16.33 -7.29 11.40
C ARG A 120 -17.20 -7.72 12.57
N GLN A 121 -16.61 -8.40 13.55
CA GLN A 121 -17.31 -8.96 14.69
C GLN A 121 -16.61 -8.55 15.99
N LYS A 122 -17.32 -7.90 16.91
CA LYS A 122 -16.83 -7.72 18.29
C LYS A 122 -16.96 -9.03 19.06
N LEU A 123 -15.88 -9.47 19.67
CA LEU A 123 -15.82 -10.68 20.48
C LEU A 123 -16.07 -10.38 21.97
N PRO A 124 -16.41 -11.39 22.80
CA PRO A 124 -16.69 -11.20 24.23
C PRO A 124 -15.51 -10.65 25.04
N ASP A 125 -14.27 -10.96 24.63
CA ASP A 125 -13.02 -10.51 25.24
C ASP A 125 -12.63 -9.07 24.86
N SER A 126 -13.54 -8.33 24.22
CA SER A 126 -13.32 -7.00 23.64
C SER A 126 -12.39 -6.97 22.42
N SER A 127 -11.94 -8.10 21.90
CA SER A 127 -11.29 -8.15 20.59
C SER A 127 -12.30 -7.86 19.47
N THR A 128 -11.80 -7.45 18.31
CA THR A 128 -12.59 -7.34 17.08
C THR A 128 -11.93 -8.18 15.99
N LEU A 129 -12.66 -9.13 15.43
CA LEU A 129 -12.21 -9.92 14.29
C LEU A 129 -12.82 -9.35 13.00
N ASP A 130 -11.99 -9.03 12.02
CA ASP A 130 -12.37 -8.51 10.70
C ASP A 130 -11.84 -9.46 9.63
N VAL A 131 -12.72 -9.96 8.77
CA VAL A 131 -12.37 -10.83 7.64
C VAL A 131 -12.99 -10.24 6.39
N GLY A 132 -12.20 -10.12 5.33
CA GLY A 132 -12.70 -9.53 4.09
C GLY A 132 -11.94 -9.97 2.84
N PHE A 133 -12.64 -9.91 1.72
CA PHE A 133 -12.04 -9.93 0.40
C PHE A 133 -11.49 -8.53 0.09
N VAL A 134 -10.25 -8.45 -0.39
CA VAL A 134 -9.57 -7.18 -0.69
C VAL A 134 -9.21 -7.10 -2.16
N ILE A 135 -9.28 -5.91 -2.74
CA ILE A 135 -8.78 -5.59 -4.07
C ILE A 135 -7.85 -4.39 -3.93
N GLY A 136 -6.60 -4.55 -4.35
CA GLY A 136 -5.67 -3.44 -4.43
C GLY A 136 -6.05 -2.44 -5.52
N LEU A 137 -5.58 -1.19 -5.38
CA LEU A 137 -5.81 -0.16 -6.38
C LEU A 137 -5.25 -0.61 -7.75
N PRO A 138 -6.07 -0.67 -8.82
CA PRO A 138 -5.59 -1.01 -10.15
C PRO A 138 -4.46 -0.09 -10.58
N SER A 139 -3.38 -0.69 -11.10
CA SER A 139 -2.19 0.05 -11.53
C SER A 139 -1.74 -0.43 -12.90
N SER A 140 -1.06 0.44 -13.64
CA SER A 140 -0.45 0.08 -14.91
C SER A 140 1.06 -0.06 -14.70
N VAL A 141 1.60 -1.18 -15.12
CA VAL A 141 3.03 -1.51 -15.07
C VAL A 141 3.58 -1.66 -16.49
N TRP A 142 4.90 -1.60 -16.65
CA TRP A 142 5.51 -1.92 -17.94
C TRP A 142 5.37 -3.41 -18.23
N LYS A 143 4.96 -3.80 -19.44
CA LYS A 143 4.93 -5.21 -19.88
C LYS A 143 6.30 -5.86 -19.73
N ASP A 144 7.31 -5.14 -20.19
CA ASP A 144 8.73 -5.48 -20.04
C ASP A 144 9.45 -4.24 -19.53
N PRO A 145 9.89 -4.21 -18.25
CA PRO A 145 10.60 -3.07 -17.70
C PRO A 145 12.03 -2.92 -18.25
N TYR A 146 12.56 -3.95 -18.95
CA TYR A 146 13.96 -4.04 -19.39
C TYR A 146 14.20 -3.63 -20.85
N VAL A 147 13.24 -2.95 -21.47
CA VAL A 147 13.36 -2.42 -22.83
C VAL A 147 14.05 -1.06 -22.81
N GLU A 148 15.12 -0.92 -23.60
CA GLU A 148 15.95 0.29 -23.72
C GLU A 148 15.83 0.92 -25.11
N ASN A 149 16.11 2.22 -25.21
CA ASN A 149 16.23 2.95 -26.47
C ASN A 149 14.97 2.89 -27.36
N ARG A 150 13.82 2.52 -26.77
CA ARG A 150 12.51 2.50 -27.43
C ARG A 150 11.37 2.54 -26.40
N LYS A 151 10.17 2.80 -26.92
CA LYS A 151 8.96 2.94 -26.12
C LYS A 151 8.55 1.62 -25.48
N ARG A 152 8.42 1.65 -24.16
CA ARG A 152 7.82 0.58 -23.34
C ARG A 152 6.30 0.60 -23.45
N ASP A 153 5.74 -0.60 -23.46
CA ASP A 153 4.30 -0.82 -23.45
C ASP A 153 3.77 -1.04 -22.05
N LYS A 154 2.57 -0.52 -21.77
CA LYS A 154 1.88 -0.73 -20.49
C LYS A 154 1.01 -1.98 -20.51
N THR A 155 0.80 -2.53 -19.32
CA THR A 155 -0.20 -3.54 -19.04
C THR A 155 -0.78 -3.31 -17.65
N ASP A 156 -1.97 -3.82 -17.42
CA ASP A 156 -2.64 -3.70 -16.13
C ASP A 156 -2.13 -4.74 -15.15
N ARG A 157 -2.03 -4.32 -13.89
CA ARG A 157 -1.72 -5.15 -12.73
C ARG A 157 -2.90 -5.10 -11.75
N THR A 158 -3.37 -6.27 -11.32
CA THR A 158 -4.38 -6.42 -10.27
C THR A 158 -3.83 -7.23 -9.10
N SER A 159 -4.44 -7.08 -7.93
CA SER A 159 -4.06 -7.84 -6.73
C SER A 159 -5.26 -8.15 -5.82
N PRO A 160 -6.23 -8.97 -6.28
CA PRO A 160 -7.30 -9.46 -5.41
C PRO A 160 -6.74 -10.38 -4.32
N GLY A 161 -7.45 -10.49 -3.21
CA GLY A 161 -6.95 -11.22 -2.05
C GLY A 161 -7.93 -11.34 -0.90
N ALA A 162 -7.42 -11.82 0.23
CA ALA A 162 -8.15 -11.94 1.47
C ALA A 162 -7.37 -11.29 2.61
N ARG A 163 -8.10 -10.78 3.61
CA ARG A 163 -7.56 -10.13 4.79
C ARG A 163 -8.22 -10.66 6.05
N ILE A 164 -7.42 -10.81 7.09
CA ILE A 164 -7.86 -11.07 8.46
C ILE A 164 -7.18 -10.04 9.35
N ILE A 165 -7.96 -9.37 10.20
CA ILE A 165 -7.45 -8.48 11.24
C ILE A 165 -8.02 -8.93 12.58
N TRP A 166 -7.13 -9.21 13.53
CA TRP A 166 -7.48 -9.36 14.93
C TRP A 166 -7.08 -8.08 15.65
N ASP A 167 -8.07 -7.24 15.90
CA ASP A 167 -7.93 -5.92 16.46
C ASP A 167 -8.34 -5.89 17.94
N GLU A 168 -7.83 -4.91 18.67
CA GLU A 168 -8.08 -4.70 20.09
C GLU A 168 -7.89 -5.98 20.92
N ILE A 169 -6.82 -6.72 20.65
CA ILE A 169 -6.60 -8.08 21.14
C ILE A 169 -6.72 -8.10 22.66
N LEU A 170 -7.70 -8.87 23.19
CA LEU A 170 -8.01 -8.97 24.62
C LEU A 170 -8.30 -7.62 25.30
N GLY A 171 -8.89 -6.68 24.55
CA GLY A 171 -9.18 -5.32 25.01
C GLY A 171 -7.97 -4.39 25.07
N SER A 172 -6.80 -4.82 24.57
CA SER A 172 -5.62 -3.97 24.44
C SER A 172 -5.66 -3.09 23.18
N ASP A 173 -4.62 -2.29 22.97
CA ASP A 173 -4.43 -1.50 21.75
C ASP A 173 -3.58 -2.22 20.68
N PHE A 174 -3.33 -3.53 20.85
CA PHE A 174 -2.66 -4.37 19.83
C PHE A 174 -3.60 -4.72 18.68
N GLN A 175 -3.02 -4.80 17.49
CA GLN A 175 -3.66 -5.35 16.30
C GLN A 175 -2.67 -6.24 15.55
N LEU A 176 -3.13 -7.42 15.13
CA LEU A 176 -2.44 -8.31 14.20
C LEU A 176 -3.24 -8.36 12.90
N GLU A 177 -2.58 -8.13 11.78
CA GLU A 177 -3.16 -8.21 10.44
C GLU A 177 -2.41 -9.24 9.60
N PHE A 178 -3.17 -10.02 8.84
CA PHE A 178 -2.68 -10.89 7.79
C PHE A 178 -3.41 -10.58 6.49
N VAL A 179 -2.65 -10.40 5.40
CA VAL A 179 -3.19 -10.16 4.06
C VAL A 179 -2.53 -11.13 3.08
N TYR A 180 -3.35 -11.84 2.32
CA TYR A 180 -2.92 -12.60 1.16
C TYR A 180 -3.43 -11.90 -0.10
N THR A 181 -2.60 -11.74 -1.12
CA THR A 181 -3.02 -11.27 -2.44
C THR A 181 -2.39 -12.08 -3.57
N ASN A 182 -3.12 -12.28 -4.66
CA ASN A 182 -2.59 -12.84 -5.89
C ASN A 182 -2.31 -11.70 -6.87
N ILE A 183 -1.05 -11.52 -7.24
CA ILE A 183 -0.58 -10.49 -8.17
C ILE A 183 -0.69 -11.04 -9.59
N ASN A 184 -1.44 -10.33 -10.44
CA ASN A 184 -1.63 -10.69 -11.85
C ASN A 184 -1.27 -9.49 -12.74
N ILE A 185 -0.39 -9.72 -13.72
CA ILE A 185 0.01 -8.77 -14.75
C ILE A 185 -0.37 -9.33 -16.12
N GLN A 186 -1.40 -8.73 -16.74
CA GLN A 186 -2.10 -9.33 -17.89
C GLN A 186 -1.20 -9.70 -19.08
N LYS A 187 -0.17 -8.90 -19.36
CA LYS A 187 0.74 -9.07 -20.51
C LYS A 187 2.20 -9.01 -20.04
N GLU A 188 2.53 -9.82 -19.03
CA GLU A 188 3.88 -9.95 -18.50
C GLU A 188 4.87 -10.48 -19.55
N ARG A 189 5.96 -9.74 -19.76
CA ARG A 189 7.01 -10.00 -20.77
C ARG A 189 8.39 -9.58 -20.29
N SER A 190 8.63 -9.49 -18.99
CA SER A 190 9.91 -9.08 -18.42
C SER A 190 11.09 -9.85 -19.01
N GLY A 191 12.02 -9.10 -19.62
CA GLY A 191 13.25 -9.63 -20.21
C GLY A 191 13.08 -10.30 -21.58
N GLN A 192 11.86 -10.34 -22.13
CA GLN A 192 11.54 -11.10 -23.34
C GLN A 192 11.51 -10.25 -24.62
N THR A 193 11.48 -8.92 -24.51
CA THR A 193 11.20 -8.06 -25.68
C THR A 193 12.44 -7.75 -26.53
N GLN A 194 13.61 -7.61 -25.89
CA GLN A 194 14.83 -7.10 -26.55
C GLN A 194 16.11 -7.85 -26.16
N LEU A 195 16.18 -8.38 -24.93
CA LEU A 195 17.42 -8.91 -24.38
C LEU A 195 17.81 -10.29 -24.90
N ASN A 196 16.93 -10.95 -25.68
CA ASN A 196 17.15 -12.30 -26.23
C ASN A 196 17.60 -13.33 -25.17
N LEU A 197 17.11 -13.20 -23.93
CA LEU A 197 17.45 -14.11 -22.85
C LEU A 197 16.99 -15.54 -23.19
N PRO A 198 17.74 -16.57 -22.76
CA PRO A 198 17.22 -17.93 -22.72
C PRO A 198 15.88 -17.96 -21.98
N GLN A 199 14.95 -18.82 -22.42
CA GLN A 199 13.63 -18.92 -21.81
C GLN A 199 13.71 -19.15 -20.29
N SER A 200 14.61 -20.03 -19.85
CA SER A 200 14.85 -20.31 -18.42
C SER A 200 15.34 -19.11 -17.62
N GLU A 201 15.95 -18.11 -18.26
CA GLU A 201 16.35 -16.87 -17.60
C GLU A 201 15.22 -15.84 -17.62
N ALA A 202 14.48 -15.75 -18.73
CA ALA A 202 13.32 -14.87 -18.81
C ALA A 202 12.20 -15.25 -17.83
N GLU A 203 11.96 -16.55 -17.61
CA GLU A 203 10.98 -17.05 -16.63
C GLU A 203 11.30 -16.60 -15.20
N ARG A 204 12.57 -16.39 -14.87
CA ARG A 204 13.01 -15.92 -13.55
C ARG A 204 12.67 -14.46 -13.27
N LEU A 205 12.28 -13.72 -14.31
CA LEU A 205 11.91 -12.30 -14.23
C LEU A 205 10.38 -12.08 -14.18
N VAL A 206 9.58 -13.14 -14.19
CA VAL A 206 8.12 -13.04 -14.11
C VAL A 206 7.70 -12.45 -12.77
N ARG A 207 6.72 -11.54 -12.78
CA ARG A 207 6.32 -10.72 -11.63
C ARG A 207 4.92 -11.04 -11.09
N ASP A 208 4.23 -11.96 -11.75
CA ASP A 208 3.00 -12.61 -11.27
C ASP A 208 3.33 -13.49 -10.06
N GLY A 209 2.30 -13.81 -9.26
CA GLY A 209 2.41 -14.77 -8.16
C GLY A 209 1.66 -14.33 -6.92
N ASN A 210 2.15 -14.70 -5.75
CA ASN A 210 1.46 -14.51 -4.47
C ASN A 210 2.23 -13.60 -3.54
N GLN A 211 1.51 -12.78 -2.78
CA GLN A 211 2.08 -11.94 -1.73
C GLN A 211 1.37 -12.20 -0.40
N TYR A 212 2.16 -12.40 0.65
CA TYR A 212 1.70 -12.60 2.02
C TYR A 212 2.26 -11.49 2.89
N THR A 213 1.39 -10.77 3.59
CA THR A 213 1.76 -9.69 4.50
C THR A 213 1.29 -10.03 5.90
N VAL A 214 2.18 -9.89 6.88
CA VAL A 214 1.87 -9.92 8.31
C VAL A 214 2.25 -8.57 8.90
N GLU A 215 1.35 -7.96 9.65
CA GLU A 215 1.62 -6.71 10.37
C GLU A 215 1.17 -6.77 11.82
N LEU A 216 2.06 -6.36 12.72
CA LEU A 216 1.76 -6.15 14.13
C LEU A 216 1.89 -4.66 14.45
N LEU A 217 0.88 -4.08 15.09
CA LEU A 217 0.91 -2.68 15.54
C LEU A 217 0.36 -2.52 16.94
N TYR A 218 0.71 -1.39 17.56
CA TYR A 218 0.15 -0.95 18.85
C TYR A 218 -0.24 0.52 18.79
N ARG A 219 -1.37 0.91 19.37
CA ARG A 219 -1.84 2.31 19.38
C ARG A 219 -1.59 2.97 20.73
N PHE A 220 -0.57 3.83 20.82
CA PHE A 220 -0.40 4.70 21.98
C PHE A 220 -1.29 5.95 21.86
N SER A 221 -2.04 6.27 22.91
CA SER A 221 -2.86 7.49 23.00
C SER A 221 -2.47 8.32 24.22
N PHE A 222 -2.28 9.63 24.07
CA PHE A 222 -1.92 10.52 25.18
C PHE A 222 -2.43 11.95 24.97
N GLY A 223 -2.29 12.79 26.01
CA GLY A 223 -2.77 14.18 26.01
C GLY A 223 -4.29 14.29 25.79
N GLU A 224 -5.06 13.58 26.61
CA GLU A 224 -6.53 13.47 26.48
C GLU A 224 -6.97 12.90 25.12
N ARG A 225 -6.22 11.92 24.59
CA ARG A 225 -6.44 11.27 23.28
C ARG A 225 -6.25 12.19 22.06
N ARG A 226 -5.74 13.42 22.25
CA ARG A 226 -5.38 14.33 21.14
C ARG A 226 -4.18 13.85 20.35
N HIS A 227 -3.31 13.05 20.96
CA HIS A 227 -2.12 12.52 20.32
C HIS A 227 -2.23 11.02 20.20
N ARG A 228 -1.91 10.51 19.01
CA ARG A 228 -1.78 9.07 18.75
C ARG A 228 -0.44 8.77 18.10
N PHE A 229 0.23 7.75 18.59
CA PHE A 229 1.45 7.23 18.00
C PHE A 229 1.29 5.73 17.77
N VAL A 230 1.51 5.28 16.54
CA VAL A 230 1.28 3.91 16.10
C VAL A 230 2.53 3.39 15.42
N PRO A 231 3.44 2.71 16.15
CA PRO A 231 4.47 1.90 15.54
C PRO A 231 3.85 0.60 15.01
N ALA A 232 4.31 0.17 13.83
CA ALA A 232 3.93 -1.08 13.21
C ALA A 232 5.15 -1.77 12.59
N LEU A 233 5.26 -3.07 12.83
CA LEU A 233 6.24 -3.96 12.20
C LEU A 233 5.52 -4.78 11.15
N ARG A 234 6.05 -4.80 9.92
CA ARG A 234 5.48 -5.53 8.80
C ARG A 234 6.50 -6.46 8.19
N TYR A 235 6.08 -7.69 7.94
CA TYR A 235 6.80 -8.66 7.13
C TYR A 235 5.99 -8.95 5.86
N VAL A 236 6.66 -8.96 4.72
CA VAL A 236 6.06 -9.30 3.43
C VAL A 236 6.90 -10.40 2.77
N ARG A 237 6.23 -11.44 2.30
CA ARG A 237 6.78 -12.45 1.40
C ARG A 237 6.16 -12.25 0.03
N ASP A 238 7.00 -11.89 -0.94
CA ASP A 238 6.66 -11.92 -2.36
C ASP A 238 7.11 -13.29 -2.89
N ASP A 239 6.16 -14.21 -3.09
CA ASP A 239 6.35 -15.53 -3.68
C ASP A 239 5.88 -15.48 -5.14
N LEU A 240 6.75 -14.95 -5.99
CA LEU A 240 6.46 -14.69 -7.40
C LEU A 240 6.90 -15.86 -8.28
N ASP A 241 6.28 -15.98 -9.44
CA ASP A 241 6.57 -17.04 -10.41
C ASP A 241 8.03 -16.95 -10.91
N GLY A 242 8.60 -15.75 -10.97
CA GLY A 242 10.01 -15.52 -11.24
C GLY A 242 10.85 -15.49 -9.96
N ASP A 243 11.73 -16.49 -9.79
CA ASP A 243 12.55 -16.66 -8.59
C ASP A 243 13.50 -15.49 -8.28
N ALA A 244 13.89 -14.71 -9.29
CA ALA A 244 14.73 -13.52 -9.12
C ALA A 244 13.93 -12.29 -8.71
N MET A 245 12.60 -12.35 -8.84
CA MET A 245 11.66 -11.30 -8.40
C MET A 245 11.07 -11.60 -7.02
N SER A 246 11.06 -12.87 -6.59
CA SER A 246 10.67 -13.29 -5.25
C SER A 246 11.59 -12.70 -4.18
N ASN A 247 11.01 -12.24 -3.07
CA ASN A 247 11.76 -11.56 -2.01
C ASN A 247 11.06 -11.63 -0.64
N ASN A 248 11.84 -11.33 0.39
CA ASN A 248 11.35 -11.03 1.73
C ASN A 248 11.56 -9.54 2.02
N ARG A 249 10.56 -8.90 2.63
CA ARG A 249 10.63 -7.48 3.01
C ARG A 249 10.26 -7.28 4.47
N TYR A 250 11.08 -6.52 5.17
CA TYR A 250 10.87 -6.10 6.54
C TYR A 250 10.66 -4.59 6.57
N ALA A 251 9.60 -4.13 7.23
CA ALA A 251 9.29 -2.71 7.30
C ALA A 251 8.91 -2.26 8.72
N LEU A 252 9.35 -1.05 9.06
CA LEU A 252 8.92 -0.28 10.22
C LEU A 252 8.10 0.90 9.74
N GLN A 253 6.83 0.98 10.16
CA GLN A 253 5.97 2.13 9.91
C GLN A 253 5.68 2.86 11.21
N LEU A 254 5.94 4.16 11.23
CA LEU A 254 5.66 5.07 12.32
C LEU A 254 4.58 6.04 11.86
N THR A 255 3.42 5.99 12.50
CA THR A 255 2.31 6.91 12.25
C THR A 255 2.08 7.77 13.48
N TYR A 256 2.08 9.09 13.30
CA TYR A 256 1.72 10.05 14.35
C TYR A 256 0.50 10.85 13.93
N GLY A 257 -0.51 10.89 14.80
CA GLY A 257 -1.73 11.67 14.63
C GLY A 257 -1.87 12.72 15.72
N TYR A 258 -2.22 13.94 15.32
CA TYR A 258 -2.64 15.01 16.22
C TYR A 258 -4.06 15.45 15.89
N ASP A 259 -4.94 15.41 16.88
CA ASP A 259 -6.34 15.82 16.76
C ASP A 259 -6.60 17.09 17.58
N GLY A 260 -6.47 18.25 16.92
CA GLY A 260 -6.72 19.55 17.52
C GLY A 260 -8.17 20.03 17.39
N LYS A 261 -8.46 21.24 17.90
CA LYS A 261 -9.80 21.85 17.82
C LYS A 261 -10.17 22.27 16.40
N LYS A 262 -9.26 22.95 15.69
CA LYS A 262 -9.49 23.48 14.33
C LYS A 262 -8.89 22.63 13.22
N PHE A 263 -7.83 21.91 13.53
CA PHE A 263 -7.09 21.11 12.56
C PHE A 263 -6.71 19.78 13.18
N ALA A 264 -6.53 18.80 12.31
CA ALA A 264 -5.93 17.53 12.67
C ALA A 264 -4.94 17.11 11.59
N VAL A 265 -3.90 16.38 11.98
CA VAL A 265 -2.77 16.05 11.11
C VAL A 265 -2.36 14.61 11.35
N VAL A 266 -2.04 13.90 10.27
CA VAL A 266 -1.37 12.60 10.31
C VAL A 266 -0.05 12.70 9.57
N ALA A 267 1.03 12.30 10.23
CA ALA A 267 2.33 12.12 9.62
C ALA A 267 2.69 10.63 9.62
N ASN A 268 3.27 10.16 8.52
CA ASN A 268 3.75 8.80 8.36
C ASN A 268 5.22 8.79 7.95
N ALA A 269 5.99 7.87 8.52
CA ALA A 269 7.30 7.47 8.04
C ALA A 269 7.34 5.95 7.95
N ASN A 270 7.69 5.42 6.78
CA ASN A 270 7.87 3.99 6.55
C ASN A 270 9.30 3.75 6.07
N PHE A 271 9.98 2.81 6.70
CA PHE A 271 11.32 2.35 6.34
C PHE A 271 11.22 0.87 6.04
N ALA A 272 11.66 0.44 4.86
CA ALA A 272 11.62 -0.97 4.50
C ALA A 272 12.91 -1.44 3.83
N HIS A 273 13.27 -2.69 4.12
CA HIS A 273 14.41 -3.41 3.57
C HIS A 273 13.92 -4.69 2.90
N SER A 274 14.37 -4.96 1.67
CA SER A 274 13.99 -6.12 0.86
C SER A 274 15.21 -6.93 0.44
N GLU A 275 15.12 -8.26 0.53
CA GLU A 275 16.13 -9.20 0.07
C GLU A 275 15.51 -10.20 -0.91
N HIS A 276 16.02 -10.24 -2.14
CA HIS A 276 15.53 -11.16 -3.17
C HIS A 276 16.15 -12.55 -3.02
N ASP A 277 15.41 -13.57 -3.45
CA ASP A 277 15.79 -14.97 -3.26
C ASP A 277 16.94 -15.39 -4.18
N LYS A 278 16.97 -14.86 -5.41
CA LYS A 278 17.91 -15.27 -6.46
C LYS A 278 18.51 -14.08 -7.20
N ALA A 279 19.64 -14.34 -7.86
CA ALA A 279 20.31 -13.34 -8.69
C ALA A 279 19.49 -13.02 -9.93
N ASN A 280 19.32 -11.74 -10.24
CA ASN A 280 18.68 -11.31 -11.47
C ASN A 280 19.56 -11.71 -12.67
N PRO A 281 19.05 -12.48 -13.65
CA PRO A 281 19.84 -12.97 -14.78
C PRO A 281 20.41 -11.86 -15.68
N ILE A 282 19.83 -10.66 -15.66
CA ILE A 282 20.32 -9.52 -16.46
C ILE A 282 21.56 -8.87 -15.82
N TYR A 283 21.60 -8.85 -14.49
CA TYR A 283 22.64 -8.13 -13.73
C TYR A 283 23.64 -9.04 -13.03
N ASP A 284 23.38 -10.35 -13.04
CA ASP A 284 24.13 -11.39 -12.32
C ASP A 284 24.32 -11.06 -10.83
N LYS A 285 23.28 -10.47 -10.20
CA LYS A 285 23.29 -10.03 -8.81
C LYS A 285 21.95 -10.21 -8.15
N THR A 286 21.97 -10.63 -6.89
CA THR A 286 20.78 -10.64 -6.03
C THR A 286 20.45 -9.21 -5.60
N GLN A 287 19.22 -8.79 -5.85
CA GLN A 287 18.75 -7.44 -5.56
C GLN A 287 18.51 -7.27 -4.06
N LYS A 288 18.95 -6.12 -3.52
CA LYS A 288 18.64 -5.63 -2.19
C LYS A 288 18.12 -4.20 -2.30
N ASP A 289 16.99 -3.94 -1.65
CA ASP A 289 16.33 -2.64 -1.76
C ASP A 289 16.08 -2.03 -0.39
N ASP A 290 16.45 -0.76 -0.24
CA ASP A 290 16.03 0.08 0.88
C ASP A 290 15.05 1.14 0.38
N SER A 291 13.92 1.27 1.04
CA SER A 291 12.89 2.25 0.69
C SER A 291 12.45 3.08 1.88
N VAL A 292 12.12 4.35 1.59
CA VAL A 292 11.58 5.29 2.56
C VAL A 292 10.35 5.95 1.95
N ALA A 293 9.22 5.85 2.64
CA ALA A 293 8.01 6.59 2.28
C ALA A 293 7.64 7.55 3.41
N LEU A 294 7.39 8.80 3.04
CA LEU A 294 6.97 9.85 3.96
C LEU A 294 5.63 10.40 3.49
N GLY A 295 4.78 10.80 4.42
CA GLY A 295 3.67 11.63 3.99
C GLY A 295 2.90 12.28 5.12
N LEU A 296 2.10 13.26 4.70
CA LEU A 296 1.44 14.20 5.57
C LEU A 296 0.01 14.43 5.07
N THR A 297 -0.95 14.21 5.96
CA THR A 297 -2.38 14.44 5.69
C THR A 297 -2.89 15.49 6.66
N GLY A 298 -3.47 16.57 6.14
CA GLY A 298 -4.06 17.66 6.93
C GLY A 298 -5.57 17.71 6.79
N PHE A 299 -6.25 17.92 7.92
CA PHE A 299 -7.69 18.06 8.04
C PHE A 299 -8.05 19.41 8.63
N TYR A 300 -8.97 20.13 8.00
CA TYR A 300 -9.59 21.32 8.58
C TYR A 300 -10.97 20.98 9.14
N LYS A 301 -11.17 21.18 10.44
CA LYS A 301 -12.44 20.97 11.13
C LYS A 301 -13.22 22.28 11.09
N LYS A 302 -14.29 22.33 10.29
CA LYS A 302 -15.25 23.43 10.40
C LYS A 302 -16.02 23.29 11.72
N PRO A 303 -16.15 24.35 12.53
CA PRO A 303 -17.19 24.38 13.54
C PRO A 303 -18.53 24.41 12.79
N PHE A 304 -19.37 23.41 13.02
CA PHE A 304 -20.79 23.48 12.74
C PHE A 304 -21.47 23.68 14.10
#